data_AF-A0A7C2J453-F1
#
_entry.id   AF-A0A7C2J453-F1
#
_cell.length_a   1.000
_cell.length_b   1.000
_cell.length_c   1.000
_cell.angle_alpha   90.00
_cell.angle_beta   90.00
_cell.angle_gamma   90.00
#
_symmetry.space_group_name_H-M   'P 1'
#
loop_
_entity.id
_entity.type
_entity.pdbx_description
1 polymer ?
#
loop_
_entity_poly.entity_id
_entity_poly.type
_entity_poly.pdbx_seq_one_letter_code
_entity_poly.pdbx_strand_id
1 'polypeptide(L)'
;MMSLRTAKIVSLLVTVIGAVVMLQNSTFSWLGNQQGYEPAQPIEFSHKVHAGDNQISCLYCHSAAEKSRVAGIPAASTCMNCHSQVRK
;
A
#
# COMPACT_ATOMS: atom_id res chain seq x y z
N MET A 1 26.00 39.50 14.36
CA MET A 1 25.17 39.04 15.51
C MET A 1 23.74 39.47 15.23
N MET A 2 22.78 38.54 15.19
CA MET A 2 21.40 38.83 14.80
C MET A 2 20.60 39.40 15.98
N SER A 3 19.70 40.35 15.72
CA SER A 3 18.82 40.96 16.74
C SER A 3 17.79 39.96 17.27
N LEU A 4 17.43 40.08 18.55
CA LEU A 4 16.41 39.26 19.21
C LEU A 4 15.05 39.30 18.49
N ARG A 5 14.71 40.43 17.84
CA ARG A 5 13.48 40.58 17.06
C ARG A 5 13.55 39.78 15.76
N THR A 6 14.69 39.89 15.07
CA THR A 6 14.95 39.14 13.84
C THR A 6 14.97 37.63 14.10
N ALA A 7 15.57 37.19 15.20
CA ALA A 7 15.60 35.78 15.60
C ALA A 7 14.18 35.22 15.85
N LYS A 8 13.30 35.97 16.53
CA LYS A 8 11.90 35.55 16.76
C LYS A 8 11.10 35.42 15.48
N ILE A 9 11.25 36.38 14.55
CA ILE A 9 10.57 36.34 13.26
C ILE A 9 11.05 35.13 12.45
N VAL A 10 12.36 34.89 12.40
CA VAL A 10 12.92 33.73 11.69
C VAL A 10 12.43 32.42 12.30
N SER A 11 12.44 32.26 13.63
CA SER A 11 11.89 31.06 14.27
C SER A 11 10.40 30.85 13.98
N LEU A 12 9.59 31.91 14.00
CA LEU A 12 8.16 31.81 13.69
C LEU A 12 7.95 31.35 12.24
N LEU A 13 8.67 31.94 11.29
CA LEU A 13 8.58 31.58 9.87
C LEU A 13 8.98 30.13 9.63
N VAL A 14 10.09 29.66 10.23
CA VAL A 14 10.53 28.27 10.11
C VAL A 14 9.49 27.30 10.67
N THR A 15 8.89 27.61 11.83
CA THR A 15 7.86 26.76 12.44
C THR A 15 6.59 26.70 11.58
N VAL A 16 6.14 27.84 11.05
CA VAL A 16 4.93 27.90 10.20
C VAL A 16 5.17 27.17 8.88
N ILE A 17 6.31 27.38 8.22
CA ILE A 17 6.66 26.68 6.97
C ILE A 17 6.77 25.18 7.22
N GLY A 18 7.45 24.77 8.29
CA GLY A 18 7.55 23.36 8.68
C GLY A 18 6.18 22.73 8.93
N ALA A 19 5.29 23.42 9.65
CA ALA A 19 3.93 22.94 9.91
C ALA A 19 3.11 22.79 8.61
N VAL A 20 3.19 23.76 7.70
CA VAL A 20 2.48 23.70 6.41
C VAL A 20 2.96 22.51 5.57
N VAL A 21 4.27 22.25 5.52
CA VAL A 21 4.84 21.10 4.78
C VAL A 21 4.39 19.76 5.39
N MET A 22 4.32 19.66 6.72
CA MET A 22 3.89 18.44 7.42
C MET A 22 2.39 18.15 7.25
N LEU A 23 1.57 19.18 7.05
CA LEU A 23 0.13 19.03 6.82
C LEU A 23 -0.20 18.61 5.36
N GLN A 24 0.78 18.65 4.44
CA GLN A 24 0.61 18.18 3.07
C GLN A 24 0.89 16.67 2.99
N ASN A 25 -0.18 15.88 3.19
CA ASN A 25 -0.17 14.41 3.27
C ASN A 25 0.40 13.68 2.03
N SER A 26 0.50 14.36 0.88
CA SER A 26 0.96 13.77 -0.40
C SER A 26 2.44 13.96 -0.69
N THR A 27 3.13 14.89 -0.02
CA THR A 27 4.56 15.19 -0.27
C THR A 27 5.47 14.68 0.84
N PHE A 28 4.91 14.43 2.02
CA PHE A 28 5.64 13.88 3.15
C PHE A 28 5.43 12.37 3.22
N SER A 29 6.34 11.62 2.59
CA SER A 29 6.38 10.16 2.74
C SER A 29 7.30 9.79 3.89
N TRP A 30 6.76 9.14 4.92
CA TRP A 30 7.58 8.60 6.00
C TRP A 30 8.58 7.56 5.45
N LEU A 31 9.79 7.54 6.01
CA LEU A 31 10.75 6.47 5.77
C LEU A 31 10.08 5.11 6.07
N GLY A 32 10.04 4.23 5.07
CA GLY A 32 9.39 2.92 5.16
C GLY A 32 7.95 2.87 4.62
N ASN A 33 7.40 3.97 4.12
CA ASN A 33 6.12 3.95 3.42
C ASN A 33 6.25 3.21 2.07
N GLN A 34 5.51 2.11 1.91
CA GLN A 34 5.46 1.29 0.70
C GLN A 34 4.10 1.40 -0.01
N GLN A 35 3.32 2.45 0.27
CA GLN A 35 2.04 2.66 -0.38
C GLN A 35 2.23 2.85 -1.89
N GLY A 36 1.47 2.09 -2.69
CA GLY A 36 1.58 2.09 -4.15
C GLY A 36 2.76 1.30 -4.70
N TYR A 37 3.49 0.55 -3.87
CA TYR A 37 4.53 -0.36 -4.35
C TYR A 37 3.90 -1.51 -5.16
N GLU A 38 4.22 -1.56 -6.45
CA GLU A 38 3.71 -2.53 -7.41
C GLU A 38 4.87 -3.14 -8.21
N PRO A 39 5.51 -4.20 -7.69
CA PRO A 39 6.61 -4.86 -8.40
C PRO A 39 6.08 -5.76 -9.50
N ALA A 40 6.82 -5.85 -10.62
CA ALA A 40 6.54 -6.81 -11.68
C ALA A 40 6.45 -8.23 -11.11
N GLN A 41 5.34 -8.91 -11.39
CA GLN A 41 5.11 -10.28 -10.92
C GLN A 41 5.50 -11.28 -12.02
N PRO A 42 5.96 -12.49 -11.67
CA PRO A 42 6.22 -13.54 -12.67
C PRO A 42 4.96 -14.00 -13.42
N ILE A 43 3.78 -13.73 -12.86
CA ILE A 43 2.46 -14.03 -13.42
C ILE A 43 1.60 -12.79 -13.24
N GLU A 44 0.96 -12.35 -14.32
CA GLU A 44 0.06 -11.19 -14.36
C GLU A 44 -1.30 -11.48 -13.70
N PHE A 45 -1.27 -11.77 -12.40
CA PHE A 45 -2.47 -12.08 -11.63
C PHE A 45 -3.33 -10.82 -11.38
N SER A 46 -4.58 -10.84 -11.81
CA SER A 46 -5.52 -9.73 -11.61
C SER A 46 -6.51 -10.00 -10.48
N HIS A 47 -6.34 -9.33 -9.33
CA HIS A 47 -7.35 -9.34 -8.26
C HIS A 47 -8.69 -8.76 -8.72
N LYS A 48 -8.67 -7.80 -9.66
CA LYS A 48 -9.87 -7.17 -10.19
C LYS A 48 -10.77 -8.20 -10.88
N VAL A 49 -10.23 -9.04 -11.76
CA VAL A 49 -11.02 -10.06 -12.46
C VAL A 49 -11.56 -11.11 -11.47
N HIS A 50 -10.72 -11.57 -10.55
CA HIS A 50 -11.10 -12.67 -9.65
C HIS A 50 -12.06 -12.25 -8.55
N ALA A 51 -11.70 -11.25 -7.73
CA ALA A 51 -12.52 -10.83 -6.59
C ALA A 51 -13.52 -9.73 -6.97
N GLY A 52 -13.20 -8.89 -7.97
CA GLY A 52 -14.05 -7.77 -8.39
C GLY A 52 -15.12 -8.17 -9.41
N ASP A 53 -14.74 -8.72 -10.56
CA ASP A 53 -15.71 -9.00 -11.62
C ASP A 53 -16.43 -10.33 -11.37
N ASN A 54 -15.67 -11.37 -11.03
CA ASN A 54 -16.22 -12.72 -10.80
C ASN A 54 -16.68 -12.98 -9.36
N GLN A 55 -16.47 -12.03 -8.45
CA GLN A 55 -16.92 -12.09 -7.05
C GLN A 55 -16.45 -13.36 -6.32
N ILE A 56 -15.26 -13.89 -6.66
CA ILE A 56 -14.68 -15.04 -5.96
C ILE A 56 -14.28 -14.59 -4.55
N SER A 57 -14.72 -15.33 -3.54
CA SER A 57 -14.41 -15.04 -2.14
C SER A 57 -12.91 -14.95 -1.89
N CYS A 58 -12.47 -13.93 -1.13
CA CYS A 58 -11.07 -13.75 -0.74
C CYS A 58 -10.50 -15.00 -0.05
N LEU A 59 -11.33 -15.69 0.73
CA LEU A 59 -10.95 -16.88 1.51
C LEU A 59 -10.74 -18.13 0.65
N TYR A 60 -11.19 -18.11 -0.60
CA TYR A 60 -10.92 -19.20 -1.52
C TYR A 60 -9.41 -19.33 -1.82
N CYS A 61 -8.74 -18.19 -2.01
CA CYS A 61 -7.28 -18.15 -2.22
C CYS A 61 -6.52 -17.97 -0.90
N HIS A 62 -7.00 -17.13 0.01
CA HIS A 62 -6.35 -16.81 1.28
C HIS A 62 -6.97 -17.58 2.45
N SER A 63 -6.98 -18.91 2.35
CA SER A 63 -7.71 -19.78 3.27
C SER A 63 -7.24 -19.72 4.73
N ALA A 64 -5.99 -19.31 4.97
CA ALA A 64 -5.46 -19.17 6.33
C ALA A 64 -5.84 -17.83 6.99
N ALA A 65 -6.45 -16.88 6.27
CA ALA A 65 -6.74 -15.54 6.78
C ALA A 65 -7.64 -15.54 8.03
N GLU A 66 -8.52 -16.53 8.18
CA GLU A 66 -9.40 -16.64 9.36
C GLU A 66 -8.74 -17.31 10.56
N LYS A 67 -7.67 -18.10 10.34
CA LYS A 67 -7.14 -19.04 11.35
C LYS A 67 -5.67 -18.79 11.72
N SER A 68 -4.98 -17.96 10.95
CA SER A 68 -3.54 -17.70 11.08
C SER A 68 -3.27 -16.21 11.08
N ARG A 69 -2.16 -15.80 11.69
CA ARG A 69 -1.64 -14.43 11.58
C ARG A 69 -1.15 -14.09 10.17
N VAL A 70 -0.93 -15.11 9.35
CA VAL A 70 -0.46 -14.99 7.97
C VAL A 70 -1.45 -15.71 7.07
N ALA A 71 -2.12 -14.94 6.18
CA ALA A 71 -3.09 -15.46 5.23
C ALA A 71 -2.48 -16.39 4.16
N GLY A 72 -1.18 -16.18 3.85
CA GLY A 72 -0.44 -16.96 2.86
C GLY A 72 -0.82 -16.64 1.41
N ILE A 73 -0.01 -17.15 0.49
CA ILE A 73 -0.28 -17.15 -0.97
C ILE A 73 -0.73 -18.57 -1.34
N PRO A 74 -1.77 -18.75 -2.18
CA PRO A 74 -2.25 -20.08 -2.54
C PRO A 74 -1.18 -20.87 -3.31
N ALA A 75 -1.28 -22.20 -3.21
CA ALA A 75 -0.52 -23.09 -4.08
C ALA A 75 -1.04 -23.02 -5.53
N ALA A 76 -0.19 -23.37 -6.50
CA ALA A 76 -0.56 -23.38 -7.92
C ALA A 76 -1.76 -24.30 -8.24
N SER A 77 -1.99 -25.33 -7.42
CA SER A 77 -3.15 -26.22 -7.55
C SER A 77 -4.48 -25.46 -7.41
N THR A 78 -4.55 -24.43 -6.54
CA THR A 78 -5.76 -23.59 -6.39
C THR A 78 -6.09 -22.87 -7.70
N CYS A 79 -5.08 -22.36 -8.41
CA CYS A 79 -5.27 -21.74 -9.71
C CYS A 79 -5.80 -22.76 -10.74
N MET A 80 -5.24 -23.97 -10.72
CA MET A 80 -5.58 -25.02 -11.69
C MET A 80 -6.95 -25.67 -11.46
N ASN A 81 -7.59 -25.46 -10.31
CA ASN A 81 -8.97 -25.90 -10.06
C ASN A 81 -9.96 -25.31 -11.09
N CYS A 82 -9.68 -24.09 -11.57
CA CYS A 82 -10.48 -23.43 -12.60
C CYS A 82 -9.75 -23.37 -13.94
N HIS A 83 -8.48 -22.94 -13.94
CA HIS A 83 -7.70 -22.70 -15.18
C HIS A 83 -7.31 -23.97 -15.96
N SER A 84 -7.71 -25.16 -15.49
CA SER A 84 -7.73 -26.39 -16.29
C SER A 84 -8.87 -26.43 -17.30
N GLN A 85 -9.94 -25.66 -17.07
CA GLN A 85 -11.17 -25.65 -17.86
C GLN A 85 -11.50 -24.26 -18.44
N VAL A 86 -10.99 -23.20 -17.81
CA VAL A 86 -11.16 -21.81 -18.27
C VAL A 86 -9.81 -21.20 -18.62
N ARG A 87 -9.83 -20.10 -19.38
CA ARG A 87 -8.61 -19.40 -19.79
C ARG A 87 -7.84 -18.87 -18.57
N LYS A 88 -6.51 -18.87 -18.70
CA LYS A 88 -5.56 -18.25 -17.76
C LYS A 88 -5.49 -16.76 -17.99
#